data_AF-R5U2Q6-F1
#
_entry.id   AF-R5U2Q6-F1
#
_cell.length_a   1.000
_cell.length_b   1.000
_cell.length_c   1.000
_cell.angle_alpha   90.00
_cell.angle_beta   90.00
_cell.angle_gamma   90.00
#
_symmetry.space_group_name_H-M   'P 1'
#
loop_
_entity.id
_entity.type
_entity.pdbx_description
1 polymer ?
#
loop_
_entity_poly.entity_id
_entity_poly.type
_entity_poly.pdbx_seq_one_letter_code
_entity_poly.pdbx_strand_id
1 'polypeptide(L)'
;MEHLGSIGTIVYLKQNLKPLERRLRNIKGRGVVLKPGQTLAGLYKERVVLYEKYADIIVDEYKLNVEQTLDAVLQALKEKNGTEKAEDE
;
A
#
# COMPACT_ATOMS: atom_id res chain seq x y z
N MET A 1 1.67 -4.09 -13.87
CA MET A 1 0.54 -3.67 -13.01
C MET A 1 -0.77 -3.67 -13.77
N GLU A 2 -0.77 -3.45 -15.10
CA GLU A 2 -1.96 -3.56 -15.96
C GLU A 2 -2.72 -4.87 -15.77
N HIS A 3 -2.05 -6.03 -15.88
CA HIS A 3 -2.75 -7.31 -15.68
C HIS A 3 -3.34 -7.46 -14.28
N LEU A 4 -2.61 -7.05 -13.23
CA LEU A 4 -3.10 -7.13 -11.85
C LEU A 4 -4.34 -6.23 -11.64
N GLY A 5 -4.31 -5.00 -12.17
CA GLY A 5 -5.44 -4.08 -12.11
C GLY A 5 -6.63 -4.56 -12.95
N SER A 6 -6.39 -5.30 -14.04
CA SER A 6 -7.48 -5.86 -14.85
C SER A 6 -8.25 -7.01 -14.19
N ILE A 7 -7.65 -7.68 -13.21
CA ILE A 7 -8.24 -8.87 -12.57
C ILE A 7 -8.59 -8.66 -11.09
N GLY A 8 -8.38 -7.46 -10.54
CA GLY A 8 -8.67 -7.19 -9.14
C GLY A 8 -8.40 -5.75 -8.73
N THR A 9 -8.89 -5.38 -7.55
CA THR A 9 -8.68 -4.06 -6.96
C THR A 9 -7.32 -4.01 -6.25
N ILE A 10 -6.52 -3.00 -6.58
CA ILE A 10 -5.19 -2.78 -6.02
C ILE A 10 -5.31 -1.82 -4.82
N VAL A 11 -5.17 -2.38 -3.62
CA VAL A 11 -5.18 -1.62 -2.36
C VAL A 11 -3.73 -1.37 -1.91
N TYR A 12 -3.35 -0.09 -1.82
CA TYR A 12 -2.09 0.31 -1.21
C TYR A 12 -2.28 0.61 0.27
N LEU A 13 -1.71 -0.25 1.11
CA LEU A 13 -1.57 -0.06 2.54
C LEU A 13 -0.39 0.87 2.85
N LYS A 14 -0.69 2.16 3.00
CA LYS A 14 0.28 3.22 3.23
C LYS A 14 0.74 3.20 4.68
N GLN A 15 2.06 3.24 4.88
CA GLN A 15 2.66 3.25 6.20
C GLN A 15 3.87 4.18 6.22
N ASN A 16 4.05 4.87 7.34
CA ASN A 16 5.17 5.78 7.53
C ASN A 16 6.52 5.04 7.59
N LEU A 17 7.58 5.71 7.12
CA LEU A 17 8.94 5.16 7.08
C LEU A 17 9.44 4.71 8.47
N LYS A 18 9.18 5.49 9.52
CA LYS A 18 9.69 5.18 10.88
C LYS A 18 9.14 3.84 11.44
N PRO A 19 7.82 3.56 11.39
CA PRO A 19 7.31 2.21 11.68
C PRO A 19 7.90 1.11 10.80
N LEU A 20 8.10 1.37 9.50
CA LEU A 20 8.69 0.41 8.57
C LEU A 20 10.15 0.08 8.93
N GLU A 21 10.97 1.08 9.25
CA GLU A 21 12.35 0.92 9.71
C GLU A 21 12.41 0.03 10.96
N ARG A 22 11.49 0.22 11.91
CA ARG A 22 11.41 -0.64 13.11
C ARG A 22 11.09 -2.09 12.75
N ARG A 23 10.12 -2.32 11.85
CA ARG A 23 9.71 -3.65 11.38
C ARG A 23 10.81 -4.35 10.58
N LEU A 24 11.58 -3.57 9.83
CA LEU A 24 12.61 -4.03 8.92
C LEU A 24 14.03 -3.98 9.50
N ARG A 25 14.20 -3.80 10.82
CA ARG A 25 15.53 -3.76 11.47
C ARG A 25 16.49 -4.89 11.06
N ASN A 26 15.98 -6.07 10.67
CA ASN A 26 16.75 -7.12 9.99
C ASN A 26 16.36 -7.23 8.50
N ILE A 27 16.79 -6.24 7.70
CA ILE A 27 16.47 -6.10 6.27
C ILE A 27 16.82 -7.37 5.47
N LYS A 28 17.99 -7.96 5.75
CA LYS A 28 18.47 -9.17 5.06
C LYS A 28 17.60 -10.40 5.35
N GLY A 29 17.22 -10.60 6.61
CA GLY A 29 16.32 -11.68 7.01
C GLY A 29 14.87 -11.50 6.51
N ARG A 30 14.52 -10.30 6.06
CA ARG A 30 13.19 -9.96 5.51
C ARG A 30 13.15 -9.95 3.98
N GLY A 31 14.22 -10.38 3.31
CA GLY A 31 14.27 -10.47 1.85
C GLY A 31 14.24 -9.13 1.12
N VAL A 32 14.61 -8.03 1.79
CA VAL A 32 14.64 -6.70 1.18
C VAL A 32 15.96 -6.52 0.44
N VAL A 33 15.87 -6.37 -0.88
CA VAL A 33 17.02 -6.11 -1.77
C VAL A 33 17.28 -4.61 -1.86
N LEU A 34 18.49 -4.20 -1.46
CA LEU A 34 19.00 -2.84 -1.63
C LEU A 34 20.12 -2.86 -2.69
N LYS A 35 20.10 -1.92 -3.62
CA LYS A 35 21.23 -1.70 -4.54
C LYS A 35 22.45 -1.18 -3.76
N PRO A 36 23.68 -1.36 -4.28
CA PRO A 36 24.86 -0.75 -3.66
C PRO A 36 24.66 0.75 -3.42
N GLY A 37 24.86 1.20 -2.18
CA GLY A 37 24.67 2.60 -1.77
C GLY A 37 23.21 3.05 -1.56
N GLN A 38 22.20 2.21 -1.82
CA GLN A 38 20.80 2.56 -1.62
C GLN A 38 20.39 2.42 -0.14
N THR A 39 19.70 3.42 0.38
CA THR A 39 19.14 3.39 1.74
C THR A 39 17.69 2.91 1.73
N LEU A 40 17.19 2.43 2.88
CA LEU A 40 15.78 2.09 3.02
C LEU A 40 14.86 3.29 2.77
N ALA A 41 15.27 4.49 3.21
CA ALA A 41 14.56 5.72 2.93
C ALA A 41 14.52 6.08 1.43
N GLY A 42 15.62 5.84 0.70
CA GLY A 42 15.68 6.01 -0.75
C GLY A 42 14.74 5.04 -1.47
N LEU A 43 14.83 3.75 -1.13
CA LEU A 43 13.94 2.72 -1.65
C LEU A 43 12.45 3.03 -1.36
N TYR A 44 12.15 3.52 -0.15
CA TYR A 44 10.81 3.95 0.24
C TYR A 44 10.29 5.05 -0.68
N LYS A 45 11.07 6.12 -0.90
CA LYS A 45 10.69 7.22 -1.79
C LYS A 45 10.44 6.76 -3.22
N GLU A 46 11.30 5.89 -3.76
CA GLU A 46 11.13 5.31 -5.11
C GLU A 46 9.82 4.50 -5.21
N ARG A 47 9.54 3.66 -4.21
CA ARG A 47 8.40 2.75 -4.22
C ARG A 47 7.06 3.43 -3.95
N VAL A 48 7.01 4.45 -3.09
CA VAL A 48 5.78 5.20 -2.80
C VAL A 48 5.18 5.77 -4.07
N VAL A 49 5.99 6.39 -4.94
CA VAL A 49 5.51 6.93 -6.23
C VAL A 49 4.87 5.84 -7.09
N LEU A 50 5.45 4.64 -7.11
CA LEU A 50 4.90 3.52 -7.87
C LEU A 50 3.62 2.96 -7.23
N TYR A 51 3.58 2.85 -5.91
CA TYR A 51 2.38 2.36 -5.21
C TYR A 51 1.20 3.31 -5.38
N GLU A 52 1.43 4.62 -5.21
CA GLU A 52 0.40 5.64 -5.41
C GLU A 52 -0.04 5.70 -6.88
N LYS A 53 0.87 5.49 -7.84
CA LYS A 53 0.53 5.45 -9.28
C LYS A 53 -0.43 4.31 -9.64
N TYR A 54 -0.30 3.14 -9.01
CA TYR A 54 -1.03 1.93 -9.41
C TYR A 54 -2.15 1.53 -8.45
N ALA A 55 -2.33 2.25 -7.34
CA ALA A 55 -3.39 1.94 -6.38
C ALA A 55 -4.74 2.45 -6.90
N ASP A 56 -5.76 1.60 -6.83
CA ASP A 56 -7.14 2.05 -6.96
C ASP A 56 -7.61 2.70 -5.65
N ILE A 57 -7.13 2.17 -4.52
CA ILE A 57 -7.46 2.62 -3.16
C ILE A 57 -6.18 2.76 -2.36
N ILE A 58 -6.06 3.85 -1.62
CA ILE A 58 -4.98 4.07 -0.66
C ILE A 58 -5.57 4.13 0.74
N VAL A 59 -5.12 3.24 1.62
CA VAL A 59 -5.50 3.24 3.04
C VAL A 59 -4.26 3.60 3.87
N ASP A 60 -4.33 4.71 4.62
CA ASP A 60 -3.28 5.08 5.55
C ASP A 60 -3.45 4.30 6.86
N GLU A 61 -2.51 3.38 7.10
CA GLU A 61 -2.48 2.53 8.29
C GLU A 61 -1.87 3.25 9.51
N TYR A 62 -1.52 4.53 9.40
CA TYR A 62 -0.83 5.21 10.48
C TYR A 62 -1.67 5.24 11.76
N LYS A 63 -1.10 4.69 12.83
CA LYS A 63 -1.72 4.52 14.16
C LYS A 63 -2.93 3.56 14.20
N LEU A 64 -3.20 2.82 13.12
CA LEU A 64 -4.20 1.77 13.14
C LEU A 64 -3.58 0.46 13.62
N ASN A 65 -4.38 -0.31 14.37
CA ASN A 65 -4.09 -1.72 14.59
C ASN A 65 -4.60 -2.56 13.41
N VAL A 66 -4.41 -3.89 13.46
CA VAL A 66 -4.80 -4.79 12.36
C VAL A 66 -6.30 -4.77 12.10
N GLU A 67 -7.13 -4.82 13.15
CA GLU A 67 -8.60 -4.80 13.03
C GLU A 67 -9.09 -3.48 12.43
N GLN A 68 -8.59 -2.35 12.94
CA GLN A 68 -8.93 -1.03 12.41
C GLN A 68 -8.48 -0.83 10.96
N THR A 69 -7.33 -1.42 10.58
CA THR A 69 -6.87 -1.39 9.20
C THR A 69 -7.78 -2.22 8.31
N LEU A 70 -8.21 -3.39 8.78
CA LEU A 70 -9.17 -4.23 8.05
C LEU A 70 -10.50 -3.51 7.85
N ASP A 71 -11.03 -2.88 8.90
CA ASP A 71 -12.28 -2.11 8.83
C ASP A 71 -12.17 -0.97 7.81
N ALA A 72 -11.04 -0.23 7.82
CA ALA A 72 -10.79 0.84 6.86
C ALA A 72 -10.72 0.33 5.41
N VAL A 73 -10.07 -0.82 5.17
CA VAL A 73 -10.01 -1.46 3.84
C VAL A 73 -11.40 -1.91 3.39
N LEU A 74 -12.18 -2.57 4.26
CA LEU A 74 -13.53 -3.02 3.93
C LEU A 74 -14.46 -1.84 3.62
N GLN A 75 -14.34 -0.74 4.36
CA GLN A 75 -15.11 0.47 4.10
C GLN A 75 -14.75 1.08 2.74
N ALA A 76 -13.46 1.25 2.44
CA ALA A 76 -13.02 1.81 1.17
C ALA A 76 -13.43 0.93 -0.03
N LEU A 77 -13.40 -0.40 0.12
CA LEU A 77 -13.88 -1.33 -0.91
C LEU A 77 -15.39 -1.21 -1.16
N LYS A 78 -16.20 -1.01 -0.10
CA LYS A 78 -17.64 -0.78 -0.25
C LYS A 78 -17.93 0.54 -0.99
N GLU A 79 -17.21 1.60 -0.64
CA GLU A 79 -17.35 2.91 -1.28
C GLU A 79 -16.99 2.85 -2.77
N LYS A 80 -15.89 2.19 -3.13
CA LYS A 80 -15.50 1.99 -4.53
C LYS A 80 -16.58 1.21 -5.31
N ASN A 81 -17.00 0.05 -4.79
CA ASN A 81 -18.00 -0.79 -5.46
C ASN A 81 -19.40 -0.16 -5.52
N GLY A 82 -19.71 0.75 -4.58
CA GLY A 82 -20.96 1.52 -4.57
C GLY A 82 -20.96 2.66 -5.59
N THR A 83 -19.78 3.24 -5.86
CA THR A 83 -19.60 4.32 -6.84
C THR A 83 -19.68 3.77 -8.28
N GLU A 84 -19.12 2.58 -8.52
CA GLU A 84 -19.18 1.90 -9.84
C GLU A 84 -20.63 1.57 -10.28
N LYS A 85 -21.57 1.36 -9.33
CA LYS A 85 -22.98 1.09 -9.67
C LYS A 85 -23.80 2.32 -10.05
N ALA A 86 -23.34 3.53 -9.71
CA ALA A 86 -24.07 4.76 -9.97
C ALA A 86 -23.69 5.41 -11.31
N GLU A 87 -22.62 4.94 -11.97
CA GLU A 87 -22.15 5.45 -13.27
C GLU A 87 -22.67 4.63 -14.46
N ASP A 88 -23.27 3.46 -14.20
CA ASP A 88 -23.83 2.53 -15.21
C ASP A 88 -25.38 2.62 -15.34
N GLU A 89 -26.05 3.53 -14.62
CA GLU A 89 -27.50 3.86 -14.74
C GLU A 89 -27.74 5.25 -15.33
#